data_AF-A0A0D0A3C9-F1
#
_entry.id   AF-A0A0D0A3C9-F1
#
_cell.length_a   1.000
_cell.length_b   1.000
_cell.length_c   1.000
_cell.angle_alpha   90.00
_cell.angle_beta   90.00
_cell.angle_gamma   90.00
#
_symmetry.space_group_name_H-M   'P 1'
#
loop_
_entity.id
_entity.type
_entity.pdbx_description
1 polymer ?
#
loop_
_entity_poly.entity_id
_entity_poly.type
_entity_poly.pdbx_seq_one_letter_code
_entity_poly.pdbx_strand_id
1 'polypeptide(L)'
;NLAKAKIHVPLTVLTPSALRCIHQEPSCIKMTKGLVLDDPKMSVMDAASSGFPPETSLPGDQFNEAFGNFIKLMRQIADPTVVQRFVDHRAFCTDRDDFSENYRAILAFDIEIRRKFFNTSTFLDKPTYLERWKEVKIDTKLDVQTGSSSGTRYQPYPSKKPDSTSAGGGSSSNDGNSKSFRKGKGVPSDQLLCIMCGRLGHRASGCTHTHTSKNVAVISSWQGKLILKSSSAPICISFNIGRCQAPKHSSDILHICSICGDASHGAASKTCI
;
A
#
# COMPACT_ATOMS: atom_id res chain seq x y z
N ASN A 1 -18.05 -3.62 14.87
CA ASN A 1 -18.57 -4.18 13.60
C ASN A 1 -17.50 -4.69 12.65
N LEU A 2 -16.38 -3.96 12.41
CA LEU A 2 -15.31 -4.40 11.50
C LEU A 2 -14.83 -5.86 11.73
N ALA A 3 -14.45 -6.17 12.97
CA ALA A 3 -13.90 -7.47 13.32
C ALA A 3 -14.91 -8.62 13.11
N LYS A 4 -16.19 -8.39 13.49
CA LYS A 4 -17.29 -9.36 13.26
C LYS A 4 -17.59 -9.53 11.77
N ALA A 5 -17.44 -8.47 10.99
CA ALA A 5 -17.57 -8.47 9.54
C ALA A 5 -16.37 -9.13 8.82
N LYS A 6 -15.38 -9.66 9.57
CA LYS A 6 -14.12 -10.18 9.04
C LYS A 6 -13.37 -9.18 8.16
N ILE A 7 -13.56 -7.89 8.44
CA ILE A 7 -12.82 -6.80 7.79
C ILE A 7 -11.64 -6.45 8.67
N HIS A 8 -10.49 -6.19 8.04
CA HIS A 8 -9.29 -5.70 8.70
C HIS A 8 -9.59 -4.54 9.64
N VAL A 9 -9.14 -4.64 10.89
CA VAL A 9 -9.32 -3.62 11.93
C VAL A 9 -8.01 -2.84 12.08
N PRO A 10 -7.95 -1.56 11.66
CA PRO A 10 -6.74 -0.77 11.83
C PRO A 10 -6.39 -0.52 13.30
N LEU A 11 -5.12 -0.61 13.68
CA LEU A 11 -4.67 -0.27 15.04
C LEU A 11 -4.91 1.21 15.37
N THR A 12 -4.94 2.09 14.37
CA THR A 12 -5.25 3.52 14.58
C THR A 12 -6.64 3.75 15.16
N VAL A 13 -7.60 2.85 14.91
CA VAL A 13 -8.95 2.91 15.54
C VAL A 13 -8.99 2.26 16.93
N LEU A 14 -7.90 1.62 17.36
CA LEU A 14 -7.77 0.91 18.64
C LEU A 14 -6.81 1.59 19.61
N THR A 15 -6.29 2.76 19.27
CA THR A 15 -5.55 3.61 20.21
C THR A 15 -6.48 4.06 21.34
N PRO A 16 -5.97 4.30 22.58
CA PRO A 16 -6.83 4.78 23.67
C PRO A 16 -7.57 6.08 23.32
N SER A 17 -6.93 6.99 22.60
CA SER A 17 -7.56 8.23 22.13
C SER A 17 -8.69 7.96 21.13
N ALA A 18 -8.49 7.06 20.16
CA ALA A 18 -9.56 6.67 19.24
C ALA A 18 -10.73 6.00 19.96
N LEU A 19 -10.46 5.09 20.90
CA LEU A 19 -11.49 4.42 21.69
C LEU A 19 -12.28 5.40 22.56
N ARG A 20 -11.64 6.40 23.16
CA ARG A 20 -12.32 7.49 23.87
C ARG A 20 -13.21 8.31 22.93
N CYS A 21 -12.70 8.69 21.78
CA CYS A 21 -13.46 9.44 20.77
C CYS A 21 -14.70 8.65 20.32
N ILE A 22 -14.55 7.37 20.01
CA ILE A 22 -15.64 6.45 19.66
C ILE A 22 -16.71 6.37 20.77
N HIS A 23 -16.28 6.33 22.03
CA HIS A 23 -17.18 6.22 23.18
C HIS A 23 -17.90 7.53 23.51
N GLN A 24 -17.20 8.65 23.44
CA GLN A 24 -17.71 9.97 23.84
C GLN A 24 -18.52 10.64 22.73
N GLU A 25 -18.13 10.43 21.47
CA GLU A 25 -18.76 11.06 20.31
C GLU A 25 -19.10 10.02 19.23
N PRO A 26 -20.11 9.14 19.44
CA PRO A 26 -20.44 8.10 18.47
C PRO A 26 -20.78 8.62 17.06
N SER A 27 -21.17 9.89 16.94
CA SER A 27 -21.47 10.57 15.67
C SER A 27 -20.22 10.84 14.80
N CYS A 28 -19.01 10.76 15.36
CA CYS A 28 -17.75 10.85 14.61
C CYS A 28 -17.54 9.63 13.70
N ILE A 29 -18.22 8.51 14.00
CA ILE A 29 -18.09 7.26 13.27
C ILE A 29 -18.97 7.29 12.03
N LYS A 30 -18.34 7.31 10.87
CA LYS A 30 -19.01 7.09 9.60
C LYS A 30 -19.12 5.60 9.33
N MET A 31 -20.28 5.22 8.81
CA MET A 31 -20.61 3.82 8.52
C MET A 31 -20.90 3.66 7.03
N THR A 32 -20.42 2.59 6.44
CA THR A 32 -20.55 2.28 5.01
C THR A 32 -21.15 0.88 4.85
N LYS A 33 -22.05 0.72 3.87
CA LYS A 33 -22.68 -0.55 3.49
C LYS A 33 -22.03 -1.13 2.23
N GLY A 34 -22.25 -2.41 1.95
CA GLY A 34 -21.76 -3.06 0.73
C GLY A 34 -20.27 -3.46 0.75
N LEU A 35 -19.60 -3.35 1.91
CA LEU A 35 -18.21 -3.79 2.07
C LEU A 35 -18.06 -5.28 2.44
N VAL A 36 -19.16 -5.92 2.85
CA VAL A 36 -19.23 -7.35 3.15
C VAL A 36 -19.98 -8.02 2.01
N LEU A 37 -19.31 -8.87 1.23
CA LEU A 37 -19.91 -9.53 0.06
C LEU A 37 -21.08 -10.44 0.46
N ASP A 38 -20.93 -11.14 1.58
CA ASP A 38 -21.93 -12.10 2.09
C ASP A 38 -23.12 -11.41 2.77
N ASP A 39 -22.96 -10.16 3.20
CA ASP A 39 -24.05 -9.34 3.76
C ASP A 39 -23.90 -7.87 3.32
N PRO A 40 -24.38 -7.53 2.11
CA PRO A 40 -24.30 -6.17 1.59
C PRO A 40 -25.05 -5.14 2.43
N LYS A 41 -26.00 -5.57 3.27
CA LYS A 41 -26.78 -4.71 4.17
C LYS A 41 -26.02 -4.41 5.47
N MET A 42 -24.99 -5.18 5.80
CA MET A 42 -24.16 -4.96 6.98
C MET A 42 -23.49 -3.59 6.89
N SER A 43 -23.77 -2.78 7.91
CA SER A 43 -23.16 -1.48 8.10
C SER A 43 -21.86 -1.62 8.90
N VAL A 44 -20.73 -1.27 8.29
CA VAL A 44 -19.41 -1.36 8.91
C VAL A 44 -18.78 0.02 9.04
N MET A 45 -17.93 0.20 10.05
CA MET A 45 -17.23 1.46 10.28
C MET A 45 -16.27 1.74 9.11
N ASP A 46 -16.32 2.95 8.59
CA ASP A 46 -15.36 3.46 7.63
C ASP A 46 -14.32 4.30 8.37
N ALA A 47 -13.15 3.70 8.64
CA ALA A 47 -12.10 4.35 9.42
C ALA A 47 -11.59 5.63 8.74
N ALA A 48 -11.49 5.64 7.41
CA ALA A 48 -11.01 6.80 6.66
C ALA A 48 -12.03 7.95 6.69
N SER A 49 -13.30 7.64 6.41
CA SER A 49 -14.37 8.64 6.45
C SER A 49 -14.67 9.16 7.86
N SER A 50 -14.31 8.38 8.90
CA SER A 50 -14.42 8.79 10.31
C SER A 50 -13.25 9.67 10.78
N GLY A 51 -12.32 10.03 9.90
CA GLY A 51 -11.19 10.91 10.23
C GLY A 51 -10.04 10.24 10.98
N PHE A 52 -10.03 8.90 11.09
CA PHE A 52 -8.89 8.21 11.67
C PHE A 52 -7.69 8.22 10.71
N PRO A 53 -6.46 8.40 11.22
CA PRO A 53 -5.28 8.42 10.39
C PRO A 53 -5.02 7.05 9.75
N PRO A 54 -4.33 7.01 8.59
CA PRO A 54 -3.94 5.76 7.97
C PRO A 54 -3.07 4.95 8.93
N GLU A 55 -3.25 3.64 8.93
CA GLU A 55 -2.57 2.77 9.88
C GLU A 55 -1.04 2.84 9.79
N THR A 56 -0.52 3.11 8.59
CA THR A 56 0.91 3.31 8.33
C THR A 56 1.50 4.54 9.01
N SER A 57 0.68 5.44 9.55
CA SER A 57 1.13 6.58 10.34
C SER A 57 1.01 6.38 11.85
N LEU A 58 0.71 5.16 12.32
CA LEU A 58 0.67 4.84 13.75
C LEU A 58 2.06 5.06 14.38
N PRO A 59 2.21 5.92 15.39
CA PRO A 59 3.48 6.12 16.09
C PRO A 59 3.92 4.90 16.91
N GLY A 60 5.23 4.73 17.08
CA GLY A 60 5.82 3.56 17.76
C GLY A 60 5.50 3.46 19.25
N ASP A 61 5.40 4.60 19.92
CA ASP A 61 4.94 4.71 21.31
C ASP A 61 3.49 4.26 21.48
N GLN A 62 2.63 4.45 20.47
CA GLN A 62 1.23 4.05 20.51
C GLN A 62 0.98 2.60 20.07
N PHE A 63 1.95 1.97 19.41
CA PHE A 63 1.81 0.61 18.87
C PHE A 63 1.42 -0.40 19.96
N ASN A 64 2.11 -0.38 21.10
CA ASN A 64 1.91 -1.37 22.16
C ASN A 64 0.51 -1.29 22.78
N GLU A 65 0.02 -0.09 23.03
CA GLU A 65 -1.31 0.13 23.61
C GLU A 65 -2.40 -0.26 22.60
N ALA A 66 -2.27 0.17 21.35
CA ALA A 66 -3.21 -0.16 20.29
C ALA A 66 -3.28 -1.67 20.03
N PHE A 67 -2.12 -2.35 19.99
CA PHE A 67 -2.05 -3.80 19.84
C PHE A 67 -2.62 -4.52 21.07
N GLY A 68 -2.35 -4.02 22.28
CA GLY A 68 -2.97 -4.55 23.50
C GLY A 68 -4.50 -4.53 23.43
N ASN A 69 -5.08 -3.43 22.92
CA ASN A 69 -6.52 -3.34 22.69
C ASN A 69 -7.00 -4.25 21.55
N PHE A 70 -6.20 -4.44 20.51
CA PHE A 70 -6.47 -5.44 19.47
C PHE A 70 -6.58 -6.86 20.04
N ILE A 71 -5.66 -7.28 20.92
CA ILE A 71 -5.76 -8.60 21.58
C ILE A 71 -7.02 -8.71 22.43
N LYS A 72 -7.39 -7.66 23.18
CA LYS A 72 -8.66 -7.64 23.94
C LYS A 72 -9.87 -7.82 23.03
N LEU A 73 -9.89 -7.16 21.88
CA LEU A 73 -10.93 -7.33 20.87
C LEU A 73 -10.96 -8.76 20.32
N MET A 74 -9.80 -9.32 19.95
CA MET A 74 -9.72 -10.67 19.40
C MET A 74 -10.21 -11.73 20.38
N ARG A 75 -9.93 -11.58 21.68
CA ARG A 75 -10.46 -12.47 22.75
C ARG A 75 -11.98 -12.50 22.82
N GLN A 76 -12.67 -11.49 22.31
CA GLN A 76 -14.14 -11.44 22.29
C GLN A 76 -14.75 -12.07 21.03
N ILE A 77 -13.96 -12.26 19.96
CA ILE A 77 -14.51 -12.59 18.64
C ILE A 77 -13.86 -13.78 17.93
N ALA A 78 -12.72 -14.27 18.41
CA ALA A 78 -11.94 -15.30 17.74
C ALA A 78 -11.59 -16.45 18.70
N ASP A 79 -11.29 -17.61 18.11
CA ASP A 79 -10.87 -18.79 18.84
C ASP A 79 -9.57 -18.55 19.64
N PRO A 80 -9.41 -19.18 20.81
CA PRO A 80 -8.20 -19.03 21.63
C PRO A 80 -6.90 -19.31 20.88
N THR A 81 -6.92 -20.24 19.91
CA THR A 81 -5.77 -20.56 19.07
C THR A 81 -5.38 -19.41 18.14
N VAL A 82 -6.37 -18.71 17.57
CA VAL A 82 -6.15 -17.50 16.76
C VAL A 82 -5.62 -16.37 17.62
N VAL A 83 -6.19 -16.19 18.81
CA VAL A 83 -5.72 -15.18 19.77
C VAL A 83 -4.24 -15.44 20.12
N GLN A 84 -3.89 -16.69 20.41
CA GLN A 84 -2.51 -17.06 20.73
C GLN A 84 -1.55 -16.74 19.58
N ARG A 85 -1.94 -17.00 18.32
CA ARG A 85 -1.13 -16.61 17.15
C ARG A 85 -0.84 -15.12 17.10
N PHE A 86 -1.80 -14.27 17.45
CA PHE A 86 -1.58 -12.82 17.50
C PHE A 86 -0.76 -12.38 18.71
N VAL A 87 -0.84 -13.09 19.84
CA VAL A 87 0.05 -12.87 20.99
C VAL A 87 1.49 -13.20 20.60
N ASP A 88 1.72 -14.34 19.95
CA ASP A 88 3.05 -14.76 19.47
C ASP A 88 3.57 -13.78 18.40
N HIS A 89 2.69 -13.32 17.51
CA HIS A 89 3.03 -12.29 16.52
C HIS A 89 3.48 -10.98 17.18
N ARG A 90 2.76 -10.53 18.22
CA ARG A 90 3.13 -9.33 18.98
C ARG A 90 4.51 -9.50 19.61
N ALA A 91 4.75 -10.61 20.31
CA ALA A 91 6.03 -10.92 20.93
C ALA A 91 7.15 -10.92 19.86
N PHE A 92 6.91 -11.56 18.71
CA PHE A 92 7.85 -11.54 17.60
C PHE A 92 8.19 -10.11 17.13
N CYS A 93 7.22 -9.20 17.11
CA CYS A 93 7.40 -7.80 16.70
C CYS A 93 8.10 -6.97 17.78
N THR A 94 7.85 -7.23 19.07
CA THR A 94 8.39 -6.44 20.19
C THR A 94 9.74 -6.93 20.71
N ASP A 95 10.02 -8.23 20.63
CA ASP A 95 11.20 -8.86 21.21
C ASP A 95 12.43 -8.77 20.29
N ARG A 96 12.40 -7.85 19.32
CA ARG A 96 13.51 -7.64 18.39
C ARG A 96 14.39 -6.53 18.91
N ASP A 97 15.68 -6.82 18.98
CA ASP A 97 16.71 -5.78 19.09
C ASP A 97 16.42 -4.72 18.02
N ASP A 98 16.42 -3.46 18.45
CA ASP A 98 16.15 -2.29 17.62
C ASP A 98 14.68 -2.13 17.17
N PHE A 99 13.71 -2.35 18.08
CA PHE A 99 12.29 -2.02 17.83
C PHE A 99 12.11 -0.62 17.25
N SER A 100 12.76 0.39 17.86
CA SER A 100 12.69 1.78 17.41
C SER A 100 13.25 2.00 16.01
N GLU A 101 14.40 1.40 15.69
CA GLU A 101 15.05 1.56 14.38
C GLU A 101 14.29 0.84 13.27
N ASN A 102 13.71 -0.31 13.59
CA ASN A 102 12.98 -1.14 12.65
C ASN A 102 11.46 -0.88 12.67
N TYR A 103 10.99 0.12 13.43
CA TYR A 103 9.56 0.27 13.71
C TYR A 103 8.71 0.37 12.44
N ARG A 104 9.19 1.07 11.40
CA ARG A 104 8.47 1.15 10.12
C ARG A 104 8.28 -0.23 9.47
N ALA A 105 9.30 -1.08 9.53
CA ALA A 105 9.22 -2.44 8.99
C ALA A 105 8.32 -3.31 9.86
N ILE A 106 8.40 -3.16 11.18
CA ILE A 106 7.53 -3.86 12.15
C ILE A 106 6.06 -3.54 11.87
N LEU A 107 5.72 -2.25 11.76
CA LEU A 107 4.35 -1.81 11.50
C LEU A 107 3.86 -2.30 10.14
N ALA A 108 4.67 -2.20 9.09
CA ALA A 108 4.32 -2.71 7.76
C ALA A 108 4.04 -4.22 7.78
N PHE A 109 4.89 -4.99 8.46
CA PHE A 109 4.75 -6.42 8.59
C PHE A 109 3.49 -6.79 9.41
N ASP A 110 3.25 -6.13 10.54
CA ASP A 110 2.04 -6.33 11.35
C ASP A 110 0.75 -6.06 10.56
N ILE A 111 0.69 -4.93 9.84
CA ILE A 111 -0.45 -4.59 8.98
C ILE A 111 -0.69 -5.71 7.96
N GLU A 112 0.37 -6.21 7.33
CA GLU A 112 0.28 -7.28 6.33
C GLU A 112 -0.27 -8.58 6.94
N ILE A 113 0.27 -9.02 8.07
CA ILE A 113 -0.14 -10.27 8.73
C ILE A 113 -1.59 -10.18 9.19
N ARG A 114 -2.00 -9.09 9.87
CA ARG A 114 -3.39 -8.91 10.29
C ARG A 114 -4.33 -8.84 9.09
N ARG A 115 -3.98 -8.07 8.05
CA ARG A 115 -4.82 -7.95 6.86
C ARG A 115 -4.96 -9.28 6.13
N LYS A 116 -3.89 -10.06 6.02
CA LYS A 116 -3.93 -11.41 5.45
C LYS A 116 -4.90 -12.30 6.22
N PHE A 117 -4.83 -12.29 7.55
CA PHE A 117 -5.73 -13.07 8.38
C PHE A 117 -7.19 -12.65 8.17
N PHE A 118 -7.52 -11.37 8.23
CA PHE A 118 -8.92 -10.94 8.01
C PHE A 118 -9.43 -11.27 6.59
N ASN A 119 -8.56 -11.20 5.58
CA ASN A 119 -8.96 -11.50 4.20
C ASN A 119 -9.10 -12.99 3.88
N THR A 120 -8.31 -13.86 4.53
CA THR A 120 -8.19 -15.28 4.13
C THR A 120 -8.48 -16.26 5.25
N SER A 121 -8.56 -15.79 6.50
CA SER A 121 -8.59 -16.60 7.72
C SER A 121 -7.39 -17.57 7.85
N THR A 122 -6.25 -17.24 7.22
CA THR A 122 -5.03 -18.06 7.27
C THR A 122 -3.84 -17.32 7.86
N PHE A 123 -2.90 -18.09 8.42
CA PHE A 123 -1.59 -17.61 8.85
C PHE A 123 -0.49 -18.16 7.93
N LEU A 124 0.66 -17.49 7.91
CA LEU A 124 1.86 -18.04 7.32
C LEU A 124 2.41 -19.17 8.19
N ASP A 125 2.99 -20.19 7.56
CA ASP A 125 3.82 -21.15 8.25
C ASP A 125 5.15 -20.49 8.68
N LYS A 126 5.85 -21.12 9.63
CA LYS A 126 7.04 -20.52 10.26
C LYS A 126 8.15 -20.14 9.25
N PRO A 127 8.51 -20.97 8.25
CA PRO A 127 9.51 -20.61 7.26
C PRO A 127 9.11 -19.38 6.44
N THR A 128 7.92 -19.39 5.83
CA THR A 128 7.43 -18.27 5.02
C THR A 128 7.27 -17.01 5.84
N TYR A 129 6.86 -17.12 7.10
CA TYR A 129 6.74 -15.99 8.02
C TYR A 129 8.09 -15.28 8.25
N LEU A 130 9.16 -16.05 8.49
CA LEU A 130 10.50 -15.51 8.70
C LEU A 130 11.11 -14.94 7.41
N GLU A 131 10.89 -15.61 6.29
CA GLU A 131 11.31 -15.09 4.97
C GLU A 131 10.61 -13.77 4.67
N ARG A 132 9.28 -13.71 4.87
CA ARG A 132 8.51 -12.49 4.63
C ARG A 132 8.94 -11.33 5.52
N TRP A 133 9.29 -11.60 6.79
CA TRP A 133 9.86 -10.59 7.66
C TRP A 133 11.16 -9.99 7.11
N LYS A 134 12.08 -10.83 6.59
CA LYS A 134 13.33 -10.37 5.98
C LYS A 134 13.06 -9.48 4.77
N GLU A 135 12.14 -9.88 3.90
CA GLU A 135 11.74 -9.10 2.73
C GLU A 135 11.20 -7.72 3.13
N VAL A 136 10.24 -7.66 4.07
CA VAL A 136 9.65 -6.39 4.53
C VAL A 136 10.72 -5.47 5.14
N LYS A 137 11.68 -6.03 5.87
CA LYS A 137 12.80 -5.26 6.43
C LYS A 137 13.69 -4.67 5.33
N ILE A 138 13.95 -5.41 4.25
CA ILE A 138 14.73 -4.92 3.09
C ILE A 138 13.93 -3.83 2.34
N ASP A 139 12.66 -4.11 1.99
CA ASP A 139 11.78 -3.18 1.28
C ASP A 139 11.71 -1.83 2.00
N THR A 140 11.49 -1.87 3.32
CA THR A 140 11.40 -0.65 4.14
C THR A 140 12.70 0.15 4.16
N LYS A 141 13.87 -0.53 4.18
CA LYS A 141 15.17 0.14 4.12
C LYS A 141 15.42 0.81 2.76
N LEU A 142 15.02 0.16 1.67
CA LEU A 142 15.13 0.72 0.33
C LEU A 142 14.21 1.94 0.13
N ASP A 143 12.99 1.90 0.70
CA ASP A 143 12.07 3.04 0.69
C ASP A 143 12.62 4.25 1.46
N VAL A 144 13.33 4.02 2.57
CA VAL A 144 14.03 5.11 3.30
C VAL A 144 15.17 5.67 2.47
N GLN A 145 15.99 4.83 1.81
CA GLN A 145 17.13 5.28 1.01
C GLN A 145 16.69 6.08 -0.22
N THR A 146 15.65 5.65 -0.92
CA THR A 146 15.08 6.36 -2.07
C THR A 146 14.35 7.64 -1.68
N GLY A 147 13.82 7.72 -0.45
CA GLY A 147 13.28 8.95 0.13
C GLY A 147 14.34 9.95 0.63
N SER A 148 15.55 9.48 0.95
CA SER A 148 16.65 10.31 1.49
C SER A 148 17.69 10.75 0.45
N SER A 149 17.65 10.27 -0.79
CA SER A 149 18.59 10.67 -1.86
C SER A 149 18.18 11.97 -2.57
N SER A 150 17.96 13.05 -1.80
CA SER A 150 17.88 14.44 -2.30
C SER A 150 19.06 15.29 -1.80
N GLY A 151 20.19 14.67 -1.44
CA GLY A 151 21.35 15.35 -0.88
C GLY A 151 22.61 15.01 -1.66
N THR A 152 23.21 16.06 -2.25
CA THR A 152 24.60 16.14 -2.74
C THR A 152 25.04 15.11 -3.78
N ARG A 153 24.76 15.42 -5.06
CA ARG A 153 25.56 14.92 -6.17
C ARG A 153 26.99 15.44 -6.00
N TYR A 154 27.93 14.54 -5.69
CA TYR A 154 29.37 14.80 -5.75
C TYR A 154 29.72 15.31 -7.16
N GLN A 155 30.23 16.54 -7.27
CA GLN A 155 30.71 17.16 -8.51
C GLN A 155 32.25 17.21 -8.43
N PRO A 156 33.01 16.50 -9.29
CA PRO A 156 34.46 16.40 -9.12
C PRO A 156 35.28 17.60 -9.64
N TYR A 157 34.66 18.73 -10.03
CA TYR A 157 35.39 19.85 -10.60
C TYR A 157 34.85 21.21 -10.13
N PRO A 158 35.72 22.20 -9.87
CA PRO A 158 35.33 23.53 -9.42
C PRO A 158 34.85 24.40 -10.60
N SER A 159 33.57 24.79 -10.57
CA SER A 159 33.03 25.79 -11.50
C SER A 159 33.52 27.19 -11.12
N LYS A 160 34.29 27.81 -12.00
CA LYS A 160 34.69 29.22 -11.93
C LYS A 160 33.45 30.12 -12.02
N LYS A 161 33.32 31.06 -11.08
CA LYS A 161 32.40 32.21 -11.18
C LYS A 161 32.84 33.16 -12.29
N PRO A 162 31.92 33.87 -12.94
CA PRO A 162 32.18 35.21 -13.43
C PRO A 162 31.42 36.25 -12.61
N ASP A 163 32.14 37.28 -12.19
CA ASP A 163 31.62 38.55 -11.71
C ASP A 163 30.96 39.34 -12.84
N SER A 164 29.82 39.97 -12.54
CA SER A 164 29.51 41.30 -13.04
C SER A 164 28.35 41.94 -12.26
N THR A 165 28.70 43.08 -11.66
CA THR A 165 27.84 44.12 -11.08
C THR A 165 26.97 44.80 -12.14
N SER A 166 25.72 45.19 -11.80
CA SER A 166 25.18 46.59 -11.90
C SER A 166 23.64 46.67 -11.86
N ALA A 167 23.14 47.43 -10.87
CA ALA A 167 22.11 48.49 -10.90
C ALA A 167 20.61 48.27 -11.30
N GLY A 168 19.73 48.84 -10.45
CA GLY A 168 18.34 49.30 -10.72
C GLY A 168 17.25 48.26 -10.41
N GLY A 169 16.21 48.46 -9.58
CA GLY A 169 15.50 49.66 -9.12
C GLY A 169 14.01 49.52 -9.49
N GLY A 170 13.08 49.49 -8.51
CA GLY A 170 11.64 49.67 -8.78
C GLY A 170 10.66 48.80 -7.98
N SER A 171 9.92 49.42 -7.08
CA SER A 171 8.76 48.90 -6.34
C SER A 171 7.51 48.69 -7.20
N SER A 172 6.64 47.72 -6.87
CA SER A 172 5.22 47.93 -6.53
C SER A 172 4.34 46.66 -6.59
N SER A 173 3.61 46.46 -5.49
CA SER A 173 2.17 46.15 -5.38
C SER A 173 1.59 44.77 -5.74
N ASN A 174 0.98 44.18 -4.70
CA ASN A 174 -0.24 43.36 -4.63
C ASN A 174 -0.93 42.95 -5.94
N ASP A 175 -1.26 41.65 -6.05
CA ASP A 175 -2.67 41.27 -6.16
C ASP A 175 -2.91 39.80 -5.77
N GLY A 176 -4.09 39.56 -5.20
CA GLY A 176 -4.44 38.32 -4.53
C GLY A 176 -5.01 37.22 -5.43
N ASN A 177 -5.47 36.19 -4.70
CA ASN A 177 -6.52 35.24 -5.04
C ASN A 177 -6.11 33.82 -5.48
N SER A 178 -6.88 32.90 -4.90
CA SER A 178 -7.14 31.51 -5.25
C SER A 178 -6.18 30.42 -4.77
N LYS A 179 -6.63 29.77 -3.69
CA LYS A 179 -6.38 28.36 -3.39
C LYS A 179 -6.62 27.52 -4.65
N SER A 180 -5.68 26.64 -4.96
CA SER A 180 -5.96 25.38 -5.64
C SER A 180 -5.13 24.29 -5.00
N PHE A 181 -5.84 23.24 -4.57
CA PHE A 181 -5.35 22.09 -3.83
C PHE A 181 -4.12 21.48 -4.52
N ARG A 182 -2.99 21.40 -3.79
CA ARG A 182 -1.84 20.59 -4.23
C ARG A 182 -2.22 19.11 -4.10
N LYS A 183 -2.66 18.54 -5.22
CA LYS A 183 -2.71 17.09 -5.46
C LYS A 183 -1.35 16.50 -5.10
N GLY A 184 -1.34 15.51 -4.20
CA GLY A 184 -0.12 14.93 -3.62
C GLY A 184 0.89 14.51 -4.70
N LYS A 185 2.17 14.81 -4.43
CA LYS A 185 3.31 14.39 -5.26
C LYS A 185 3.26 12.87 -5.45
N GLY A 186 2.94 12.43 -6.66
CA GLY A 186 3.13 11.05 -7.08
C GLY A 186 4.61 10.70 -7.10
N VAL A 187 4.90 9.41 -6.93
CA VAL A 187 6.19 8.80 -7.31
C VAL A 187 6.58 9.35 -8.68
N PRO A 188 7.85 9.77 -8.92
CA PRO A 188 8.27 10.24 -10.24
C PRO A 188 7.82 9.25 -11.31
N SER A 189 6.94 9.71 -12.19
CA SER A 189 6.26 8.91 -13.21
C SER A 189 7.24 8.14 -14.09
N ASP A 190 8.45 8.66 -14.25
CA ASP A 190 9.39 8.31 -15.31
C ASP A 190 10.03 6.93 -15.16
N GLN A 191 9.81 6.24 -14.03
CA GLN A 191 10.32 4.88 -13.79
C GLN A 191 9.22 3.82 -13.64
N LEU A 192 7.95 4.20 -13.61
CA LEU A 192 6.86 3.24 -13.43
C LEU A 192 6.47 2.59 -14.77
N LEU A 193 6.73 1.29 -14.91
CA LEU A 193 6.29 0.50 -16.06
C LEU A 193 4.78 0.24 -16.01
N CYS A 194 4.06 0.70 -17.03
CA CYS A 194 2.67 0.34 -17.22
C CYS A 194 2.56 -1.11 -17.73
N ILE A 195 1.99 -1.99 -16.92
CA ILE A 195 1.81 -3.41 -17.27
C ILE A 195 0.78 -3.65 -18.39
N MET A 196 0.02 -2.63 -18.84
CA MET A 196 -0.91 -2.75 -19.97
C MET A 196 -0.26 -2.43 -21.32
N CYS A 197 0.54 -1.36 -21.38
CA CYS A 197 1.10 -0.86 -22.64
C CYS A 197 2.64 -0.93 -22.71
N GLY A 198 3.32 -1.30 -21.64
CA GLY A 198 4.78 -1.41 -21.60
C GLY A 198 5.54 -0.09 -21.61
N ARG A 199 4.85 1.06 -21.50
CA ARG A 199 5.48 2.39 -21.44
C ARG A 199 5.75 2.80 -20.00
N LEU A 200 6.75 3.65 -19.81
CA LEU A 200 7.02 4.32 -18.54
C LEU A 200 6.10 5.53 -18.38
N GLY A 201 6.00 6.11 -17.19
CA GLY A 201 5.30 7.39 -17.00
C GLY A 201 3.92 7.29 -16.35
N HIS A 202 3.32 6.11 -16.25
CA HIS A 202 1.92 6.01 -15.79
C HIS A 202 1.53 4.64 -15.23
N ARG A 203 0.47 4.64 -14.41
CA ARG A 203 -0.15 3.43 -13.87
C ARG A 203 -1.07 2.80 -14.89
N ALA A 204 -1.18 1.46 -14.86
CA ALA A 204 -2.16 0.72 -15.66
C ALA A 204 -3.60 1.22 -15.46
N SER A 205 -3.97 1.57 -14.22
CA SER A 205 -5.30 2.11 -13.89
C SER A 205 -5.64 3.44 -14.57
N GLY A 206 -4.63 4.19 -15.03
CA GLY A 206 -4.80 5.45 -15.76
C GLY A 206 -4.28 5.35 -17.20
N CYS A 207 -4.08 4.14 -17.73
CA CYS A 207 -3.57 3.95 -19.08
C CYS A 207 -4.67 4.25 -20.11
N THR A 208 -4.43 5.25 -20.97
CA THR A 208 -5.31 5.61 -22.09
C THR A 208 -4.78 5.16 -23.44
N HIS A 209 -3.61 4.51 -23.47
CA HIS A 209 -3.00 4.07 -24.73
C HIS A 209 -3.72 2.86 -25.32
N THR A 210 -3.99 2.92 -26.61
CA THR A 210 -4.59 1.82 -27.38
C THR A 210 -3.54 0.84 -27.94
N HIS A 211 -2.26 1.24 -27.94
CA HIS A 211 -1.13 0.44 -28.45
C HIS A 211 0.01 0.35 -27.42
N THR A 212 0.74 -0.76 -27.46
CA THR A 212 1.91 -1.04 -26.62
C THR A 212 3.13 -0.22 -27.05
N SER A 213 4.25 -0.33 -26.33
CA SER A 213 5.54 0.23 -26.71
C SER A 213 6.05 -0.28 -28.07
N LYS A 214 5.67 -1.49 -28.47
CA LYS A 214 5.97 -2.11 -29.78
C LYS A 214 4.93 -1.80 -30.86
N ASN A 215 4.02 -0.85 -30.62
CA ASN A 215 2.95 -0.50 -31.55
C ASN A 215 1.98 -1.65 -31.87
N VAL A 216 1.83 -2.61 -30.96
CA VAL A 216 0.82 -3.69 -31.03
C VAL A 216 -0.42 -3.26 -30.26
N ALA A 217 -1.62 -3.63 -30.70
CA ALA A 217 -2.85 -3.31 -29.98
C ALA A 217 -2.82 -3.83 -28.53
N VAL A 218 -3.19 -2.99 -27.56
CA VAL A 218 -3.26 -3.39 -26.15
C VAL A 218 -4.37 -4.41 -25.95
N ILE A 219 -4.01 -5.60 -25.50
CA ILE A 219 -4.93 -6.74 -25.29
C ILE A 219 -5.69 -6.69 -23.96
N SER A 220 -5.23 -5.88 -23.01
CA SER A 220 -5.77 -5.81 -21.65
C SER A 220 -6.49 -4.48 -21.37
N SER A 221 -7.37 -4.47 -20.37
CA SER A 221 -8.10 -3.27 -19.93
C SER A 221 -8.15 -3.22 -18.40
N TRP A 222 -8.34 -2.01 -17.86
CA TRP A 222 -8.51 -1.80 -16.42
C TRP A 222 -9.97 -1.47 -16.09
N GLN A 223 -10.64 -2.35 -15.33
CA GLN A 223 -12.02 -2.17 -14.87
C GLN A 223 -12.11 -2.52 -13.38
N GLY A 224 -11.43 -1.75 -12.52
CA GLY A 224 -11.24 -2.09 -11.10
C GLY A 224 -10.29 -3.28 -10.86
N LYS A 225 -10.15 -4.17 -11.86
CA LYS A 225 -9.18 -5.26 -11.99
C LYS A 225 -8.61 -5.27 -13.41
N LEU A 226 -7.47 -5.94 -13.59
CA LEU A 226 -6.87 -6.15 -14.91
C LEU A 226 -7.62 -7.28 -15.63
N ILE A 227 -8.13 -7.02 -16.83
CA ILE A 227 -8.90 -8.00 -17.61
C ILE A 227 -8.36 -8.11 -19.04
N LEU A 228 -8.60 -9.26 -19.67
CA LEU A 228 -8.37 -9.47 -21.10
C LEU A 228 -9.54 -8.90 -21.91
N LYS A 229 -9.28 -8.10 -22.95
CA LYS A 229 -10.35 -7.46 -23.74
C LYS A 229 -11.20 -8.45 -24.54
N SER A 230 -10.62 -9.56 -25.00
CA SER A 230 -11.31 -10.53 -25.85
C SER A 230 -12.35 -11.36 -25.09
N SER A 231 -12.05 -11.73 -23.84
CA SER A 231 -12.90 -12.62 -23.04
C SER A 231 -13.44 -12.00 -21.76
N SER A 232 -13.01 -10.78 -21.42
CA SER A 232 -13.24 -10.15 -20.11
C SER A 232 -12.72 -10.97 -18.91
N ALA A 233 -11.90 -12.00 -19.15
CA ALA A 233 -11.33 -12.83 -18.10
C ALA A 233 -10.32 -12.03 -17.27
N PRO A 234 -10.31 -12.18 -15.93
CA PRO A 234 -9.36 -11.49 -15.07
C PRO A 234 -7.94 -12.00 -15.32
N ILE A 235 -6.99 -11.07 -15.42
CA ILE A 235 -5.56 -11.37 -15.56
C ILE A 235 -4.90 -11.17 -14.19
N CYS A 236 -4.03 -12.10 -13.80
CA CYS A 236 -3.30 -12.02 -12.54
C CYS A 236 -2.31 -10.85 -12.56
N ILE A 237 -2.56 -9.83 -11.73
CA ILE A 237 -1.64 -8.70 -11.55
C ILE A 237 -0.35 -9.19 -10.89
N SER A 238 -0.45 -10.04 -9.87
CA SER A 238 0.70 -10.61 -9.15
C SER A 238 1.65 -11.36 -10.09
N PHE A 239 1.11 -12.08 -11.08
CA PHE A 239 1.91 -12.74 -12.12
C PHE A 239 2.64 -11.71 -12.99
N ASN A 240 1.92 -10.68 -13.43
CA ASN A 240 2.47 -9.61 -14.27
C ASN A 240 3.52 -8.75 -13.58
N ILE A 241 3.59 -8.75 -12.25
CA ILE A 241 4.65 -8.10 -11.47
C ILE A 241 5.71 -9.08 -10.92
N GLY A 242 5.66 -10.37 -11.32
CA GLY A 242 6.64 -11.39 -10.93
C GLY A 242 6.53 -11.90 -9.49
N ARG A 243 5.37 -11.72 -8.84
CA ARG A 243 5.12 -12.08 -7.43
C ARG A 243 4.11 -13.20 -7.23
N CYS A 244 3.61 -13.82 -8.31
CA CYS A 244 2.67 -14.93 -8.19
C CYS A 244 3.37 -16.29 -8.25
N GLN A 245 3.20 -17.07 -7.19
CA GLN A 245 3.48 -18.51 -7.16
C GLN A 245 2.16 -19.23 -7.49
N ALA A 246 2.17 -20.01 -8.58
CA ALA A 246 0.99 -20.39 -9.35
C ALA A 246 0.07 -21.51 -8.77
N PRO A 247 -0.24 -21.55 -7.46
CA PRO A 247 -1.57 -22.07 -7.11
C PRO A 247 -2.32 -21.26 -6.03
N LYS A 248 -2.03 -19.97 -5.85
CA LYS A 248 -2.66 -19.15 -4.79
C LYS A 248 -4.03 -18.53 -5.14
N HIS A 249 -4.61 -18.80 -6.31
CA HIS A 249 -5.92 -18.27 -6.71
C HIS A 249 -6.66 -19.17 -7.72
N SER A 250 -7.97 -18.96 -7.90
CA SER A 250 -8.85 -19.80 -8.74
C SER A 250 -8.39 -19.88 -10.19
N SER A 251 -8.78 -20.97 -10.88
CA SER A 251 -8.50 -21.24 -12.29
C SER A 251 -9.02 -20.17 -13.26
N ASP A 252 -9.93 -19.32 -12.79
CA ASP A 252 -10.57 -18.29 -13.60
C ASP A 252 -9.67 -17.06 -13.81
N ILE A 253 -8.56 -16.96 -13.07
CA ILE A 253 -7.57 -15.89 -13.21
C ILE A 253 -6.43 -16.34 -14.11
N LEU A 254 -6.26 -15.65 -15.24
CA LEU A 254 -5.26 -15.97 -16.23
C LEU A 254 -3.85 -15.54 -15.80
N HIS A 255 -2.91 -16.49 -15.81
CA HIS A 255 -1.46 -16.25 -15.72
C HIS A 255 -0.88 -16.01 -17.11
N ILE A 256 -1.23 -14.87 -17.69
CA ILE A 256 -0.70 -14.42 -18.99
C ILE A 256 -0.13 -13.02 -18.88
N CYS A 257 0.85 -12.72 -19.72
CA CYS A 257 1.43 -11.39 -19.86
C CYS A 257 0.35 -10.43 -20.34
N SER A 258 0.08 -9.37 -19.59
CA SER A 258 -0.97 -8.39 -19.94
C SER A 258 -0.61 -7.49 -21.12
N ILE A 259 0.61 -7.57 -21.64
CA ILE A 259 1.09 -6.82 -22.80
C ILE A 259 0.96 -7.65 -24.08
N CYS A 260 1.38 -8.92 -24.08
CA CYS A 260 1.42 -9.77 -25.29
C CYS A 260 0.55 -11.04 -25.24
N GLY A 261 0.07 -11.44 -24.07
CA GLY A 261 -0.82 -12.60 -23.90
C GLY A 261 -0.10 -13.94 -23.69
N ASP A 262 1.23 -13.96 -23.68
CA ASP A 262 2.03 -15.17 -23.47
C ASP A 262 1.99 -15.63 -21.99
N ALA A 263 1.94 -16.95 -21.76
CA ALA A 263 1.92 -17.53 -20.41
C ALA A 263 3.32 -17.74 -19.80
N SER A 264 4.39 -17.65 -20.59
CA SER A 264 5.77 -17.91 -20.18
C SER A 264 6.37 -16.82 -19.28
N HIS A 265 5.81 -15.60 -19.30
CA HIS A 265 6.35 -14.47 -18.56
C HIS A 265 5.27 -13.46 -18.15
N GLY A 266 5.54 -12.67 -17.11
CA GLY A 266 4.71 -11.52 -16.73
C GLY A 266 5.23 -10.21 -17.33
N ALA A 267 4.39 -9.17 -17.40
CA ALA A 267 4.75 -7.87 -17.98
C ALA A 267 6.03 -7.20 -17.40
N ALA A 268 6.30 -7.36 -16.10
CA ALA A 268 7.46 -6.78 -15.43
C ALA A 268 8.81 -7.41 -15.84
N SER A 269 8.80 -8.60 -16.45
CA SER A 269 10.00 -9.22 -17.03
C SER A 269 10.57 -8.44 -18.22
N LYS A 270 9.74 -7.60 -18.85
CA LYS A 270 10.05 -6.84 -20.08
C LYS A 270 10.44 -7.71 -21.28
N THR A 271 10.25 -9.04 -21.23
CA THR A 271 10.61 -9.96 -22.33
C THR A 271 9.88 -9.64 -23.63
N CYS A 272 8.63 -9.18 -23.55
CA CYS A 272 7.83 -8.81 -24.71
C CYS A 272 7.89 -7.31 -25.08
N ILE A 273 8.63 -6.49 -24.33
CA ILE A 273 8.71 -5.02 -24.50
C ILE A 273 9.85 -4.62 -25.41
#